data_AF-A0A8R2F8R4-F1
#
_entry.id   AF-A0A8R2F8R4-F1
#
_cell.length_a   1.000
_cell.length_b   1.000
_cell.length_c   1.000
_cell.angle_alpha   90.00
_cell.angle_beta   90.00
_cell.angle_gamma   90.00
#
_symmetry.space_group_name_H-M   'P 1'
#
loop_
_entity.id
_entity.type
_entity.pdbx_description
1 polymer ?
#
loop_
_entity_poly.entity_id
_entity_poly.type
_entity_poly.pdbx_seq_one_letter_code
_entity_poly.pdbx_strand_id
1 'polypeptide(L)'
;MAGEALAEHVGIRGTKEPSDREPADVYYESVIAERNELRKENDDLIYKCSELDADNNLLRIEINKKEKEKTDIREKYKDDETLANENLEIRDVENVIPVRTQKINQHREESHIGLQKQARKMKEMSNKQMPTVLIGQTVKVKIPEVDRSKVDARTLLAVVLKVVDGKFYRLGTKAGTLSQLFTRNQFTLCEDIFLKSAIIPENEIGIRQAVLQLSLTGGQGLIRCDCLKKCITNRCKCRAKNVLCNSRCHSSQACTNK
;
A
#
# COMPACT_ATOMS: atom_id res chain seq x y z
N MET A 1 -64.75 -45.73 43.98
CA MET A 1 -64.06 -46.79 43.21
C MET A 1 -64.31 -46.49 41.74
N ALA A 2 -63.37 -46.21 40.85
CA ALA A 2 -61.93 -46.02 40.84
C ALA A 2 -61.67 -45.14 39.59
N GLY A 3 -60.91 -44.05 39.68
CA GLY A 3 -59.55 -43.99 39.15
C GLY A 3 -59.51 -43.74 37.63
N GLU A 4 -59.59 -42.46 37.20
CA GLU A 4 -59.30 -42.06 35.82
C GLU A 4 -57.78 -42.07 35.57
N ALA A 5 -57.33 -42.92 34.65
CA ALA A 5 -55.96 -42.97 34.14
C ALA A 5 -55.95 -42.50 32.67
N LEU A 6 -55.35 -41.34 32.41
CA LEU A 6 -55.06 -40.85 31.06
C LEU A 6 -53.71 -41.43 30.61
N ALA A 7 -53.76 -42.32 29.61
CA ALA A 7 -52.59 -42.86 28.93
C ALA A 7 -52.43 -42.24 27.54
N GLU A 8 -51.22 -41.72 27.32
CA GLU A 8 -50.42 -41.70 26.08
C GLU A 8 -51.00 -41.13 24.77
N HIS A 9 -50.41 -40.01 24.34
CA HIS A 9 -49.62 -40.00 23.10
C HIS A 9 -48.44 -39.02 23.24
N VAL A 10 -47.23 -39.59 23.30
CA VAL A 10 -45.95 -38.90 23.39
C VAL A 10 -45.56 -38.37 22.00
N GLY A 11 -45.58 -37.05 21.83
CA GLY A 11 -44.91 -36.37 20.71
C GLY A 11 -43.41 -36.28 20.99
N ILE A 12 -42.62 -37.06 20.24
CA ILE A 12 -41.16 -37.12 20.28
C ILE A 12 -40.58 -35.74 19.91
N ARG A 13 -39.95 -35.04 20.87
CA ARG A 13 -38.92 -34.04 20.58
C ARG A 13 -37.56 -34.71 20.76
N GLY A 14 -36.90 -35.00 19.65
CA GLY A 14 -35.54 -35.54 19.65
C GLY A 14 -34.58 -34.59 20.37
N THR A 15 -34.04 -35.06 21.49
CA THR A 15 -32.84 -34.51 22.12
C THR A 15 -31.64 -34.82 21.22
N LYS A 16 -30.86 -33.80 20.85
CA LYS A 16 -29.56 -33.98 20.20
C LYS A 16 -28.65 -34.84 21.08
N GLU A 17 -27.98 -35.82 20.46
CA GLU A 17 -27.03 -36.73 21.09
C GLU A 17 -25.81 -35.98 21.69
N PRO A 18 -25.18 -36.51 22.75
CA PRO A 18 -24.10 -35.84 23.48
C PRO A 18 -22.69 -36.16 22.94
N SER A 19 -22.47 -36.14 21.63
CA SER A 19 -21.15 -36.49 21.02
C SER A 19 -20.31 -35.31 20.49
N ASP A 20 -20.84 -34.08 20.47
CA ASP A 20 -20.20 -32.98 19.71
C ASP A 20 -19.63 -31.83 20.56
N ARG A 21 -19.34 -32.05 21.86
CA ARG A 21 -18.57 -31.07 22.64
C ARG A 21 -17.08 -31.35 22.49
N GLU A 22 -16.37 -30.46 21.80
CA GLU A 22 -14.91 -30.46 21.77
C GLU A 22 -14.33 -30.52 23.20
N PRO A 23 -13.26 -31.29 23.46
CA PRO A 23 -12.72 -31.45 24.81
C PRO A 23 -12.26 -30.11 25.37
N ALA A 24 -12.63 -29.78 26.61
CA ALA A 24 -12.28 -28.52 27.28
C ALA A 24 -10.77 -28.22 27.27
N ASP A 25 -9.94 -29.26 27.19
CA ASP A 25 -8.49 -29.17 27.11
C ASP A 25 -8.01 -28.54 25.79
N VAL A 26 -8.67 -28.80 24.66
CA VAL A 26 -8.30 -28.24 23.34
C VAL A 26 -8.61 -26.74 23.29
N TYR A 27 -9.72 -26.32 23.90
CA TYR A 27 -10.09 -24.92 24.05
C TYR A 27 -9.14 -24.17 24.98
N TYR A 28 -8.67 -24.81 26.06
CA TYR A 28 -7.73 -24.21 26.99
C TYR A 28 -6.34 -24.01 26.34
N GLU A 29 -5.86 -24.98 25.58
CA GLU A 29 -4.59 -24.89 24.85
C GLU A 29 -4.63 -23.83 23.74
N SER A 30 -5.75 -23.67 23.02
CA SER A 30 -5.87 -22.62 22.00
C SER A 30 -5.87 -21.21 22.60
N VAL A 31 -6.52 -21.02 23.76
CA VAL A 31 -6.50 -19.75 24.51
C VAL A 31 -5.11 -19.45 25.07
N ILE A 32 -4.37 -20.47 25.51
CA ILE A 32 -2.97 -20.32 25.94
C ILE A 32 -2.07 -19.93 24.76
N ALA A 33 -2.26 -20.57 23.60
CA ALA A 33 -1.51 -20.25 22.39
C ALA A 33 -1.75 -18.78 21.96
N GLU A 34 -3.01 -18.34 21.91
CA GLU A 34 -3.39 -16.96 21.58
C GLU A 34 -2.80 -15.96 22.60
N ARG A 35 -2.84 -16.29 23.89
CA ARG A 35 -2.20 -15.46 24.94
C ARG A 35 -0.68 -15.39 24.79
N ASN A 36 -0.04 -16.46 24.35
CA ASN A 36 1.41 -16.51 24.13
C ASN A 36 1.81 -15.72 22.87
N GLU A 37 0.99 -15.73 21.83
CA GLU A 37 1.17 -14.89 20.64
C GLU A 37 1.05 -13.40 21.01
N LEU A 38 0.01 -13.03 21.77
CA LEU A 38 -0.15 -11.66 22.27
C LEU A 38 0.99 -11.20 23.19
N ARG A 39 1.60 -12.11 23.96
CA ARG A 39 2.80 -11.80 24.75
C ARG A 39 3.99 -11.47 23.86
N LYS A 40 4.24 -12.28 22.83
CA LYS A 40 5.34 -12.03 21.87
C LYS A 40 5.15 -10.68 21.15
N GLU A 41 3.94 -10.36 20.72
CA GLU A 41 3.64 -9.06 20.11
C GLU A 41 3.88 -7.90 21.07
N ASN A 42 3.52 -8.06 22.35
CA ASN A 42 3.80 -7.05 23.37
C ASN A 42 5.30 -6.89 23.63
N ASP A 43 6.07 -7.98 23.68
CA ASP A 43 7.52 -7.94 23.85
C ASP A 43 8.21 -7.23 22.67
N ASP A 44 7.77 -7.50 21.44
CA ASP A 44 8.25 -6.81 20.23
C ASP A 44 7.91 -5.31 20.25
N LEU A 45 6.72 -4.96 20.72
CA LEU A 45 6.30 -3.56 20.89
C LEU A 45 7.13 -2.84 21.95
N ILE A 46 7.42 -3.50 23.08
CA ILE A 46 8.27 -2.96 24.16
C ILE A 46 9.68 -2.68 23.62
N TYR A 47 10.25 -3.64 22.89
CA TYR A 47 11.56 -3.48 22.27
C TYR A 47 11.58 -2.28 21.32
N LYS A 48 10.56 -2.15 20.47
CA LYS A 48 10.43 -1.03 19.53
C LYS A 48 10.22 0.33 20.22
N CYS A 49 9.51 0.35 21.35
CA CYS A 49 9.40 1.54 22.20
C CYS A 49 10.76 1.93 22.79
N SER A 50 11.56 0.97 23.23
CA SER A 50 12.89 1.25 23.78
C SER A 50 13.87 1.82 22.74
N GLU A 51 13.82 1.34 21.49
CA GLU A 51 14.62 1.90 20.39
C GLU A 51 14.19 3.34 20.07
N LEU A 52 12.88 3.61 20.03
CA LEU A 52 12.35 4.96 19.84
C LEU A 52 12.75 5.91 20.98
N ASP A 53 12.79 5.42 22.22
CA ASP A 53 13.24 6.20 23.38
C ASP A 53 14.73 6.54 23.29
N ALA A 54 15.56 5.61 22.80
CA ALA A 54 16.98 5.86 22.55
C ALA A 54 17.20 6.92 21.44
N ASP A 55 16.47 6.82 20.33
CA ASP A 55 16.52 7.79 19.23
C ASP A 55 16.06 9.18 19.68
N ASN A 56 14.98 9.26 20.47
CA ASN A 56 14.51 10.51 21.06
C ASN A 56 15.53 11.13 22.02
N ASN A 57 16.25 10.30 22.77
CA ASN A 57 17.29 10.78 23.68
C ASN A 57 18.51 11.32 22.90
N LEU A 58 18.90 10.66 21.82
CA LEU A 58 19.97 11.14 20.94
C LEU A 58 19.62 12.50 20.30
N LEU A 59 18.38 12.64 19.81
CA LEU A 59 17.88 13.92 19.27
C LEU A 59 17.90 15.04 20.32
N ARG A 60 17.54 14.75 21.58
CA ARG A 60 17.62 15.73 22.68
C ARG A 60 19.06 16.19 22.93
N ILE A 61 20.02 15.26 22.90
CA ILE A 61 21.44 15.58 23.06
C ILE A 61 21.91 16.51 21.93
N GLU A 62 21.51 16.23 20.68
CA GLU A 62 21.85 17.10 19.53
C GLU A 62 21.24 18.49 19.63
N ILE A 63 19.99 18.60 20.09
CA ILE A 63 19.33 19.89 20.33
C ILE A 63 20.10 20.68 21.39
N ASN A 64 20.40 20.07 22.54
CA ASN A 64 21.14 20.72 23.62
C ASN A 64 22.55 21.16 23.18
N LYS A 65 23.20 20.37 22.31
CA LYS A 65 24.51 20.73 21.73
C LYS A 65 24.41 21.97 20.85
N LYS A 66 23.38 22.05 20.00
CA LYS A 66 23.12 23.23 19.15
C LYS A 66 22.74 24.46 19.96
N GLU A 67 21.98 24.28 21.04
CA GLU A 67 21.63 25.37 21.95
C GLU A 67 22.86 25.90 22.69
N LYS A 68 23.75 25.03 23.16
CA LYS A 68 25.00 25.42 23.80
C LYS A 68 25.95 26.14 22.83
N GLU A 69 26.07 25.66 21.59
CA GLU A 69 26.85 26.33 20.56
C GLU A 69 26.29 27.74 20.26
N LYS A 70 24.95 27.88 20.26
CA LYS A 70 24.27 29.17 20.11
C LYS A 70 24.51 30.10 21.31
N THR A 71 24.62 29.60 22.54
CA THR A 71 24.94 30.41 23.72
C THR A 71 26.40 30.83 23.74
N ASP A 72 27.32 29.94 23.39
CA ASP A 72 28.76 30.22 23.35
C ASP A 72 29.09 31.29 22.29
N ILE A 73 28.40 31.24 21.15
CA ILE A 73 28.44 32.32 20.14
C ILE A 73 27.93 33.63 20.74
N ARG A 74 26.83 33.60 21.49
CA ARG A 74 26.20 34.79 22.08
C ARG A 74 27.05 35.44 23.17
N GLU A 75 27.84 34.67 23.90
CA GLU A 75 28.77 35.19 24.91
C GLU A 75 30.04 35.75 24.27
N LYS A 76 30.57 35.14 23.21
CA LYS A 76 31.71 35.70 22.45
C LYS A 76 31.47 37.09 21.86
N TYR A 77 30.21 37.47 21.60
CA TYR A 77 29.84 38.79 21.09
C TYR A 77 29.41 39.80 22.17
N LYS A 78 29.49 39.45 23.48
CA LYS A 78 29.25 40.40 24.58
C LYS A 78 30.48 41.24 24.96
N ASP A 79 31.68 40.71 24.75
CA ASP A 79 32.92 41.36 25.18
C ASP A 79 33.44 42.44 24.21
N ASP A 80 32.89 42.50 23.00
CA ASP A 80 33.27 43.48 21.95
C ASP A 80 32.46 44.79 22.03
N GLU A 81 31.43 44.82 22.90
CA GLU A 81 30.53 45.97 23.08
C GLU A 81 31.16 47.09 23.93
N THR A 82 32.19 46.80 24.73
CA THR A 82 32.83 47.81 25.62
C THR A 82 33.91 48.66 24.96
N LEU A 83 34.51 48.23 23.84
CA LEU A 83 35.49 49.02 23.05
C LEU A 83 34.83 49.78 21.89
N ALA A 84 33.50 49.81 21.84
CA ALA A 84 32.75 50.32 20.71
C ALA A 84 32.39 51.82 20.76
N ASN A 85 32.58 52.48 21.90
CA ASN A 85 31.99 53.80 22.16
C ASN A 85 32.69 55.00 21.49
N GLU A 86 33.80 54.83 20.77
CA GLU A 86 34.47 55.95 20.08
C GLU A 86 34.42 55.88 18.53
N ASN A 87 33.96 54.78 17.92
CA ASN A 87 33.92 54.63 16.46
C ASN A 87 32.49 54.52 15.91
N LEU A 88 31.61 55.42 16.35
CA LEU A 88 30.16 55.42 16.13
C LEU A 88 29.70 55.73 14.68
N GLU A 89 30.59 55.98 13.71
CA GLU A 89 30.16 56.42 12.37
C GLU A 89 30.49 55.44 11.22
N ILE A 90 31.09 54.27 11.46
CA ILE A 90 31.49 53.33 10.36
C ILE A 90 30.79 51.95 10.42
N ARG A 91 30.10 51.56 11.50
CA ARG A 91 29.68 50.16 11.74
C ARG A 91 28.32 49.72 11.17
N ASP A 92 27.50 50.62 10.66
CA ASP A 92 26.10 50.30 10.32
C ASP A 92 25.92 49.44 9.05
N VAL A 93 26.97 49.27 8.24
CA VAL A 93 26.87 48.56 6.96
C VAL A 93 27.25 47.08 7.06
N GLU A 94 28.17 46.70 7.95
CA GLU A 94 28.74 45.33 7.99
C GLU A 94 27.85 44.30 8.71
N ASN A 95 26.97 44.73 9.62
CA ASN A 95 26.09 43.85 10.41
C ASN A 95 24.79 43.42 9.71
N VAL A 96 24.48 43.93 8.52
CA VAL A 96 23.20 43.66 7.83
C VAL A 96 23.17 42.27 7.15
N ILE A 97 24.32 41.80 6.66
CA ILE A 97 24.47 40.55 5.90
C ILE A 97 24.26 39.28 6.78
N PRO A 98 24.86 39.15 7.99
CA PRO A 98 24.66 37.97 8.83
C PRO A 98 23.22 37.88 9.37
N VAL A 99 22.60 39.00 9.74
CA VAL A 99 21.22 39.05 10.23
C VAL A 99 20.22 38.63 9.15
N ARG A 100 20.42 39.08 7.91
CA ARG A 100 19.60 38.67 6.77
C ARG A 100 19.70 37.16 6.51
N THR A 101 20.91 36.61 6.58
CA THR A 101 21.17 35.17 6.40
C THR A 101 20.50 34.34 7.50
N GLN A 102 20.56 34.79 8.75
CA GLN A 102 19.87 34.14 9.87
C GLN A 102 18.34 34.11 9.69
N LYS A 103 17.73 35.23 9.28
CA LYS A 103 16.28 35.28 8.96
C LYS A 103 15.91 34.35 7.81
N ILE A 104 16.74 34.27 6.77
CA ILE A 104 16.52 33.33 5.65
C ILE A 104 16.55 31.88 6.14
N ASN A 105 17.52 31.52 6.99
CA ASN A 105 17.62 30.17 7.52
C ASN A 105 16.45 29.82 8.46
N GLN A 106 16.02 30.76 9.30
CA GLN A 106 14.82 30.60 10.13
C GLN A 106 13.57 30.34 9.28
N HIS A 107 13.32 31.16 8.26
CA HIS A 107 12.18 30.94 7.36
C HIS A 107 12.27 29.63 6.58
N ARG A 108 13.48 29.19 6.21
CA ARG A 108 13.68 27.87 5.58
C ARG A 108 13.35 26.73 6.53
N GLU A 109 13.75 26.83 7.79
CA GLU A 109 13.48 25.82 8.82
C GLU A 109 11.99 25.78 9.17
N GLU A 110 11.35 26.94 9.34
CA GLU A 110 9.89 27.06 9.52
C GLU A 110 9.13 26.45 8.33
N SER A 111 9.58 26.74 7.10
CA SER A 111 8.99 26.16 5.89
C SER A 111 9.17 24.65 5.84
N HIS A 112 10.34 24.14 6.22
CA HIS A 112 10.62 22.70 6.27
C HIS A 112 9.72 22.00 7.30
N ILE A 113 9.56 22.57 8.49
CA ILE A 113 8.64 22.06 9.53
C ILE A 113 7.20 22.08 9.01
N GLY A 114 6.79 23.15 8.33
CA GLY A 114 5.47 23.26 7.70
C GLY A 114 5.20 22.13 6.70
N LEU A 115 6.16 21.89 5.79
CA LEU A 115 6.10 20.79 4.82
C LEU A 115 6.05 19.42 5.50
N GLN A 116 6.84 19.21 6.56
CA GLN A 116 6.85 17.94 7.30
C GLN A 116 5.51 17.67 8.00
N LYS A 117 4.90 18.71 8.60
CA LYS A 117 3.55 18.62 9.19
C LYS A 117 2.51 18.28 8.12
N GLN A 118 2.60 18.90 6.95
CA GLN A 118 1.70 18.62 5.83
C GLN A 118 1.87 17.18 5.31
N ALA A 119 3.11 16.73 5.11
CA ALA A 119 3.40 15.37 4.68
C ALA A 119 2.86 14.32 5.66
N ARG A 120 2.98 14.57 6.97
CA ARG A 120 2.43 13.71 8.02
C ARG A 120 0.90 13.62 7.91
N LYS A 121 0.21 14.76 7.82
CA LYS A 121 -1.24 14.81 7.61
C LYS A 121 -1.67 14.07 6.34
N MET A 122 -0.95 14.25 5.23
CA MET A 122 -1.23 13.55 3.98
C MET A 122 -1.10 12.03 4.12
N LYS A 123 -0.06 11.56 4.83
CA LYS A 123 0.15 10.14 5.10
C LYS A 123 -0.96 9.54 5.96
N GLU A 124 -1.34 10.24 7.03
CA GLU A 124 -2.45 9.82 7.92
C GLU A 124 -3.77 9.73 7.16
N MET A 125 -4.11 10.74 6.35
CA MET A 125 -5.30 10.71 5.50
C MET A 125 -5.26 9.57 4.48
N SER A 126 -4.10 9.32 3.88
CA SER A 126 -3.93 8.22 2.92
C SER A 126 -4.15 6.85 3.59
N ASN A 127 -3.57 6.64 4.77
CA ASN A 127 -3.74 5.40 5.53
C ASN A 127 -5.20 5.20 5.96
N LYS A 128 -5.91 6.29 6.31
CA LYS A 128 -7.33 6.24 6.65
C LYS A 128 -8.21 5.86 5.46
N GLN A 129 -7.91 6.39 4.27
CA GLN A 129 -8.64 6.03 3.04
C GLN A 129 -8.32 4.61 2.55
N MET A 130 -7.12 4.12 2.84
CA MET A 130 -6.62 2.84 2.33
C MET A 130 -6.21 1.93 3.48
N PRO A 131 -7.18 1.34 4.20
CA PRO A 131 -6.89 0.46 5.33
C PRO A 131 -6.13 -0.79 4.88
N THR A 132 -5.33 -1.37 5.76
CA THR A 132 -4.60 -2.62 5.51
C THR A 132 -5.54 -3.76 5.16
N VAL A 133 -5.05 -4.68 4.33
CA VAL A 133 -5.85 -5.81 3.80
C VAL A 133 -5.36 -7.10 4.40
N LEU A 134 -6.30 -7.95 4.82
CA LEU A 134 -5.99 -9.24 5.42
C LEU A 134 -5.72 -10.30 4.34
N ILE A 135 -4.93 -11.31 4.72
CA ILE A 135 -4.67 -12.47 3.86
C ILE A 135 -5.99 -13.20 3.59
N GLY A 136 -6.18 -13.70 2.37
CA GLY A 136 -7.40 -14.39 1.94
C GLY A 136 -8.52 -13.48 1.45
N GLN A 137 -8.40 -12.15 1.58
CA GLN A 137 -9.40 -11.22 1.03
C GLN A 137 -9.29 -11.09 -0.49
N THR A 138 -10.45 -10.94 -1.14
CA THR A 138 -10.53 -10.68 -2.59
C THR A 138 -10.30 -9.20 -2.88
N VAL A 139 -9.50 -8.90 -3.90
CA VAL A 139 -9.13 -7.57 -4.35
C VAL A 139 -9.32 -7.42 -5.86
N LYS A 140 -9.49 -6.19 -6.31
CA LYS A 140 -9.61 -5.81 -7.72
C LYS A 140 -8.39 -4.99 -8.14
N VAL A 141 -7.64 -5.48 -9.12
CA VAL A 141 -6.52 -4.77 -9.75
C VAL A 141 -7.02 -4.13 -11.04
N LYS A 142 -6.80 -2.83 -11.26
CA LYS A 142 -7.23 -2.18 -12.51
C LYS A 142 -6.35 -2.61 -13.68
N ILE A 143 -6.97 -2.97 -14.80
CA ILE A 143 -6.26 -3.35 -16.03
C ILE A 143 -6.25 -2.14 -16.98
N PRO A 144 -5.07 -1.75 -17.52
CA PRO A 144 -5.00 -0.66 -18.48
C PRO A 144 -5.72 -1.03 -19.79
N GLU A 145 -6.25 -0.04 -20.50
CA GLU A 145 -7.04 -0.26 -21.72
C GLU A 145 -6.27 -1.01 -22.80
N VAL A 146 -4.95 -0.82 -22.90
CA VAL A 146 -4.09 -1.50 -23.89
C VAL A 146 -4.02 -3.01 -23.70
N ASP A 147 -4.23 -3.49 -22.47
CA ASP A 147 -4.09 -4.90 -22.09
C ASP A 147 -5.45 -5.61 -22.02
N ARG A 148 -6.56 -4.94 -22.38
CA ARG A 148 -7.92 -5.51 -22.35
C ARG A 148 -8.74 -5.15 -23.60
N SER A 149 -9.58 -6.06 -24.06
CA SER A 149 -10.58 -5.78 -25.10
C SER A 149 -11.75 -4.97 -24.57
N LYS A 150 -12.55 -4.40 -25.48
CA LYS A 150 -13.78 -3.66 -25.12
C LYS A 150 -14.79 -4.52 -24.36
N VAL A 151 -14.79 -5.81 -24.64
CA VAL A 151 -15.68 -6.81 -24.01
C VAL A 151 -15.10 -7.35 -22.69
N ASP A 152 -13.80 -7.18 -22.47
CA ASP A 152 -13.13 -7.72 -21.29
C ASP A 152 -13.38 -6.88 -20.04
N ALA A 153 -13.27 -7.54 -18.88
CA ALA A 153 -13.40 -6.89 -17.58
C ALA A 153 -12.38 -5.75 -17.40
N ARG A 154 -12.81 -4.68 -16.72
CA ARG A 154 -11.97 -3.51 -16.39
C ARG A 154 -10.95 -3.81 -15.28
N THR A 155 -11.23 -4.85 -14.50
CA THR A 155 -10.47 -5.20 -13.31
C THR A 155 -10.20 -6.69 -13.27
N LEU A 156 -8.99 -7.05 -12.87
CA LEU A 156 -8.56 -8.41 -12.57
C LEU A 156 -8.91 -8.72 -11.11
N LEU A 157 -9.65 -9.81 -10.89
CA LEU A 157 -9.91 -10.32 -9.54
C LEU A 157 -8.72 -11.14 -9.05
N ALA A 158 -8.26 -10.82 -7.85
CA ALA A 158 -7.16 -11.50 -7.18
C ALA A 158 -7.44 -11.69 -5.70
N VAL A 159 -6.70 -12.56 -5.03
CA VAL A 159 -6.72 -12.78 -3.59
C VAL A 159 -5.37 -12.40 -3.00
N VAL A 160 -5.36 -11.84 -1.80
CA VAL A 160 -4.13 -11.60 -1.08
C VAL A 160 -3.59 -12.93 -0.53
N LEU A 161 -2.42 -13.35 -1.02
CA LEU A 161 -1.76 -14.58 -0.59
C LEU A 161 -0.82 -14.34 0.60
N LYS A 162 -0.02 -13.27 0.54
CA LYS A 162 0.97 -12.95 1.57
C LYS A 162 1.20 -11.45 1.65
N VAL A 163 1.49 -10.96 2.85
CA VAL A 163 2.00 -9.61 3.08
C VAL A 163 3.50 -9.69 3.34
N VAL A 164 4.27 -8.88 2.62
CA VAL A 164 5.74 -8.78 2.71
C VAL A 164 6.09 -7.42 3.31
N ASP A 165 6.91 -7.43 4.37
CA ASP A 165 7.40 -6.24 5.09
C ASP A 165 6.30 -5.27 5.57
N GLY A 166 5.07 -5.76 5.73
CA GLY A 166 3.89 -4.96 6.11
C GLY A 166 3.47 -3.90 5.07
N LYS A 167 4.12 -3.82 3.91
CA LYS A 167 3.90 -2.77 2.89
C LYS A 167 3.52 -3.32 1.53
N PHE A 168 4.02 -4.50 1.20
CA PHE A 168 3.85 -5.13 -0.10
C PHE A 168 2.95 -6.35 0.00
N TYR A 169 2.19 -6.61 -1.05
CA TYR A 169 1.20 -7.67 -1.10
C TYR A 169 1.48 -8.59 -2.28
N ARG A 170 1.55 -9.89 -2.02
CA ARG A 170 1.58 -10.92 -3.06
C ARG A 170 0.16 -11.31 -3.39
N LEU A 171 -0.22 -11.17 -4.65
CA LEU A 171 -1.57 -11.39 -5.14
C LEU A 171 -1.64 -12.65 -5.99
N GLY A 172 -2.71 -13.42 -5.81
CA GLY A 172 -3.00 -14.63 -6.57
C GLY A 172 -4.27 -14.49 -7.39
N THR A 173 -4.26 -14.99 -8.62
CA THR A 173 -5.44 -14.98 -9.50
C THR A 173 -5.79 -16.42 -9.88
N LYS A 174 -6.97 -16.64 -10.47
CA LYS A 174 -7.35 -17.99 -10.96
C LYS A 174 -6.36 -18.56 -11.99
N ALA A 175 -5.63 -17.70 -12.70
CA ALA A 175 -4.61 -18.10 -13.67
C ALA A 175 -3.26 -18.47 -13.03
N GLY A 176 -2.98 -17.98 -11.82
CA GLY A 176 -1.70 -18.15 -11.14
C GLY A 176 -1.34 -16.98 -10.24
N THR A 177 -0.18 -17.09 -9.62
CA THR A 177 0.35 -16.09 -8.68
C THR A 177 1.03 -14.96 -9.44
N LEU A 178 0.70 -13.71 -9.11
CA LEU A 178 1.33 -12.57 -9.76
C LEU A 178 2.78 -12.43 -9.31
N SER A 179 3.70 -12.34 -10.28
CA SER A 179 5.14 -12.23 -10.02
C SER A 179 5.52 -10.88 -9.37
N GLN A 180 4.76 -9.83 -9.66
CA GLN A 180 4.97 -8.51 -9.09
C GLN A 180 4.33 -8.40 -7.68
N LEU A 181 5.04 -7.71 -6.78
CA LEU A 181 4.49 -7.26 -5.50
C LEU A 181 3.69 -5.97 -5.64
N PHE A 182 2.55 -5.91 -4.96
CA PHE A 182 1.63 -4.79 -5.04
C PHE A 182 1.68 -3.91 -3.79
N THR A 183 1.57 -2.60 -3.98
CA THR A 183 1.31 -1.66 -2.89
C THR A 183 -0.18 -1.47 -2.70
N ARG A 184 -0.59 -1.05 -1.49
CA ARG A 184 -2.01 -0.93 -1.13
C ARG A 184 -2.84 -0.06 -2.10
N ASN A 185 -2.22 0.97 -2.70
CA ASN A 185 -2.85 1.89 -3.64
C ASN A 185 -3.09 1.34 -5.05
N GLN A 186 -2.51 0.19 -5.40
CA GLN A 186 -2.61 -0.39 -6.74
C GLN A 186 -3.86 -1.26 -6.92
N PHE A 187 -4.57 -1.56 -5.85
CA PHE A 187 -5.77 -2.39 -5.88
C PHE A 187 -6.84 -1.87 -4.91
N THR A 188 -8.08 -2.27 -5.15
CA THR A 188 -9.22 -1.97 -4.30
C THR A 188 -9.74 -3.23 -3.64
N LEU A 189 -10.22 -3.11 -2.41
CA LEU A 189 -10.90 -4.22 -1.73
C LEU A 189 -12.18 -4.57 -2.49
N CYS A 190 -12.51 -5.86 -2.48
CA CYS A 190 -13.80 -6.35 -2.89
C CYS A 190 -14.63 -6.63 -1.63
N GLU A 191 -15.89 -6.20 -1.60
CA GLU A 191 -16.79 -6.44 -0.46
C GLU A 191 -17.10 -7.93 -0.31
N ASP A 192 -17.28 -8.63 -1.44
CA ASP A 192 -17.53 -10.06 -1.45
C ASP A 192 -16.26 -10.88 -1.71
N ILE A 193 -16.24 -12.08 -1.10
CA ILE A 193 -15.19 -13.08 -1.29
C ILE A 193 -15.56 -13.95 -2.50
N PHE A 194 -15.02 -13.61 -3.67
CA PHE A 194 -15.26 -14.35 -4.92
C PHE A 194 -14.29 -15.51 -5.16
N LEU A 195 -13.11 -15.45 -4.55
CA LEU A 195 -12.02 -16.39 -4.78
C LEU A 195 -11.43 -16.86 -3.45
N LYS A 196 -11.21 -18.17 -3.33
CA LYS A 196 -10.51 -18.78 -2.18
C LYS A 196 -9.04 -18.99 -2.54
N SER A 197 -8.14 -18.80 -1.56
CA SER A 197 -6.70 -18.97 -1.73
C SER A 197 -6.30 -20.38 -2.21
N ALA A 198 -7.01 -21.42 -1.76
CA ALA A 198 -6.71 -22.82 -2.08
C ALA A 198 -6.85 -23.20 -3.57
N ILE A 199 -7.58 -22.40 -4.35
CA ILE A 199 -7.84 -22.69 -5.78
C ILE A 199 -6.75 -22.06 -6.67
N ILE A 200 -5.85 -21.26 -6.09
CA ILE A 200 -4.90 -20.45 -6.84
C ILE A 200 -3.67 -21.30 -7.20
N PRO A 201 -3.34 -21.40 -8.50
CA PRO A 201 -2.13 -22.09 -8.93
C PRO A 201 -0.85 -21.39 -8.45
N GLU A 202 0.17 -22.18 -8.08
CA GLU A 202 1.47 -21.66 -7.61
C GLU A 202 2.36 -21.13 -8.74
N ASN A 203 2.02 -21.35 -10.01
CA ASN A 203 2.81 -20.82 -11.12
C ASN A 203 2.83 -19.28 -11.11
N GLU A 204 4.04 -18.73 -11.25
CA GLU A 204 4.24 -17.30 -11.36
C GLU A 204 3.89 -16.80 -12.76
N ILE A 205 3.03 -15.79 -12.83
CA ILE A 205 2.59 -15.17 -14.08
C ILE A 205 2.59 -13.65 -13.97
N GLY A 206 2.83 -12.99 -15.10
CA GLY A 206 2.68 -11.53 -15.19
C GLY A 206 1.21 -11.12 -15.29
N ILE A 207 0.90 -9.87 -14.92
CA ILE A 207 -0.45 -9.29 -14.99
C ILE A 207 -1.07 -9.47 -16.38
N ARG A 208 -0.31 -9.15 -17.44
CA ARG A 208 -0.78 -9.28 -18.83
C ARG A 208 -1.15 -10.71 -19.20
N GLN A 209 -0.36 -11.67 -18.74
CA GLN A 209 -0.60 -13.08 -19.01
C GLN A 209 -1.82 -13.60 -18.24
N ALA A 210 -2.01 -13.15 -16.99
CA ALA A 210 -3.22 -13.42 -16.23
C ALA A 210 -4.47 -12.88 -16.95
N VAL A 211 -4.41 -11.63 -17.44
CA VAL A 211 -5.52 -11.02 -18.20
C VAL A 211 -5.77 -11.77 -19.52
N LEU A 212 -4.72 -12.18 -20.22
CA LEU A 212 -4.81 -12.96 -21.45
C LEU A 212 -5.56 -14.28 -21.22
N GLN A 213 -5.22 -15.02 -20.17
CA GLN A 213 -5.81 -16.33 -19.86
C GLN A 213 -7.23 -16.23 -19.33
N LEU A 214 -7.56 -15.15 -18.62
CA LEU A 214 -8.89 -14.95 -18.03
C LEU A 214 -9.84 -14.18 -18.96
N SER A 215 -9.34 -13.61 -20.05
CA SER A 215 -10.13 -12.93 -21.07
C SER A 215 -10.85 -13.94 -21.96
N LEU A 216 -12.10 -13.64 -22.29
CA LEU A 216 -12.87 -14.39 -23.28
C LEU A 216 -12.38 -14.16 -24.72
N THR A 217 -11.64 -13.06 -24.94
CA THR A 217 -11.24 -12.60 -26.28
C THR A 217 -9.73 -12.63 -26.49
N GLY A 218 -8.96 -13.19 -25.56
CA GLY A 218 -7.51 -13.26 -25.64
C GLY A 218 -6.79 -11.95 -25.26
N GLY A 219 -7.38 -11.13 -24.39
CA GLY A 219 -6.74 -10.02 -23.67
C GLY A 219 -6.47 -8.76 -24.50
N GLN A 220 -5.48 -8.78 -25.40
CA GLN A 220 -5.05 -7.58 -26.13
C GLN A 220 -6.05 -7.18 -27.23
N GLY A 221 -7.04 -6.38 -26.88
CA GLY A 221 -8.04 -5.87 -27.84
C GLY A 221 -7.63 -4.66 -28.65
N LEU A 222 -6.39 -4.17 -28.52
CA LEU A 222 -5.86 -3.07 -29.32
C LEU A 222 -4.61 -3.48 -30.09
N ILE A 223 -4.83 -4.12 -31.24
CA ILE A 223 -3.76 -4.35 -32.22
C ILE A 223 -3.67 -3.12 -33.12
N ARG A 224 -2.54 -2.41 -33.06
CA ARG A 224 -2.20 -1.34 -34.01
C ARG A 224 -0.85 -1.62 -34.65
N CYS A 225 -0.70 -1.32 -35.94
CA CYS A 225 0.59 -1.28 -36.60
C CYS A 225 1.14 0.14 -36.59
N ASP A 226 2.47 0.25 -36.56
CA ASP A 226 3.19 1.53 -36.62
C ASP A 226 3.72 1.78 -38.05
N CYS A 227 3.04 1.23 -39.05
CA CYS A 227 3.45 1.33 -40.44
C CYS A 227 3.27 2.77 -40.94
N LEU A 228 4.29 3.31 -41.63
CA LEU A 228 4.20 4.63 -42.26
C LEU A 228 3.78 4.54 -43.74
N LYS A 229 3.89 3.35 -44.34
CA LYS A 229 3.61 3.05 -45.77
C LYS A 229 2.56 1.94 -45.90
N LYS A 230 2.34 1.45 -47.12
CA LYS A 230 1.41 0.35 -47.44
C LYS A 230 1.70 -0.92 -46.61
N CYS A 231 0.67 -1.49 -45.98
CA CYS A 231 0.76 -2.73 -45.20
C CYS A 231 0.76 -3.99 -46.09
N ILE A 232 1.88 -4.22 -46.79
CA ILE A 232 2.00 -5.35 -47.76
C ILE A 232 2.77 -6.53 -47.16
N THR A 233 3.74 -6.29 -46.29
CA THR A 233 4.60 -7.36 -45.74
C THR A 233 4.21 -7.68 -44.31
N ASN A 234 4.68 -8.83 -43.80
CA ASN A 234 4.53 -9.22 -42.39
C ASN A 234 5.32 -8.31 -41.42
N ARG A 235 5.96 -7.24 -41.92
CA ARG A 235 6.41 -6.12 -41.08
C ARG A 235 5.21 -5.37 -40.45
N CYS A 236 4.05 -5.43 -41.08
CA CYS A 236 2.82 -4.94 -40.47
C CYS A 236 2.33 -5.91 -39.39
N LYS A 237 2.23 -5.42 -38.14
CA LYS A 237 1.74 -6.19 -36.98
C LYS A 237 0.33 -6.74 -37.18
N CYS A 238 -0.55 -5.99 -37.84
CA CYS A 238 -1.93 -6.43 -38.10
C CYS A 238 -1.93 -7.60 -39.10
N ARG A 239 -1.23 -7.45 -40.23
CA ARG A 239 -1.11 -8.49 -41.25
C ARG A 239 -0.43 -9.75 -40.72
N ALA A 240 0.62 -9.61 -39.93
CA ALA A 240 1.32 -10.74 -39.30
C ALA A 240 0.42 -11.55 -38.35
N LYS A 241 -0.56 -10.90 -37.72
CA LYS A 241 -1.58 -11.53 -36.86
C LYS A 241 -2.85 -11.92 -37.64
N ASN A 242 -2.84 -11.82 -38.98
CA ASN A 242 -4.01 -12.05 -39.84
C ASN A 242 -5.23 -11.18 -39.49
N VAL A 243 -5.00 -9.92 -39.07
CA VAL A 243 -6.04 -8.93 -38.77
C VAL A 243 -5.94 -7.74 -39.74
N LEU A 244 -7.08 -7.20 -40.14
CA LEU A 244 -7.17 -6.01 -40.99
C LEU A 244 -6.86 -4.73 -40.20
N CYS A 245 -6.15 -3.79 -40.82
CA CYS A 245 -5.85 -2.48 -40.25
C CYS A 245 -7.10 -1.60 -40.28
N ASN A 246 -7.50 -1.09 -39.11
CA ASN A 246 -8.60 -0.13 -38.98
C ASN A 246 -8.08 1.33 -38.89
N SER A 247 -9.01 2.27 -38.71
CA SER A 247 -8.72 3.71 -38.58
C SER A 247 -7.80 4.09 -37.41
N ARG A 248 -7.55 3.18 -36.44
CA ARG A 248 -6.58 3.39 -35.35
C ARG A 248 -5.13 3.16 -35.77
N CYS A 249 -4.90 2.45 -36.87
CA CYS A 249 -3.56 2.21 -37.44
C CYS A 249 -3.16 3.33 -38.41
N HIS A 250 -4.10 3.71 -39.28
CA HIS A 250 -3.89 4.74 -40.29
C HIS A 250 -5.13 5.59 -40.43
N SER A 251 -4.97 6.91 -40.43
CA SER A 251 -6.04 7.87 -40.74
C SER A 251 -6.28 8.01 -42.24
N SER A 252 -5.32 7.63 -43.10
CA SER A 252 -5.37 7.80 -44.55
C SER A 252 -5.63 6.49 -45.33
N GLN A 253 -6.07 6.61 -46.59
CA GLN A 253 -6.48 5.47 -47.43
C GLN A 253 -5.33 4.63 -48.01
N ALA A 254 -4.07 5.01 -47.81
CA ALA A 254 -2.93 4.32 -48.43
C ALA A 254 -2.62 2.92 -47.85
N CYS A 255 -3.40 2.43 -46.88
CA CYS A 255 -3.24 1.08 -46.34
C CYS A 255 -3.85 0.02 -47.27
N THR A 256 -3.07 -1.00 -47.61
CA THR A 256 -3.48 -2.14 -48.45
C THR A 256 -3.99 -3.35 -47.66
N ASN A 257 -4.00 -3.28 -46.34
CA ASN A 257 -4.49 -4.33 -45.44
C ASN A 257 -5.66 -3.75 -44.64
N LYS A 258 -6.74 -3.37 -45.31
CA LYS A 258 -7.95 -2.80 -44.70
C LYS A 258 -9.08 -3.82 -44.70
#